data_AF-A0A6G0X0L8-F1
#
_entry.id   AF-A0A6G0X0L8-F1
#
_cell.length_a   1.000
_cell.length_b   1.000
_cell.length_c   1.000
_cell.angle_alpha   90.00
_cell.angle_beta   90.00
_cell.angle_gamma   90.00
#
_symmetry.space_group_name_H-M   'P 1'
#
loop_
_entity.id
_entity.type
_entity.pdbx_description
1 polymer ?
#
loop_
_entity_poly.entity_id
_entity_poly.type
_entity_poly.pdbx_seq_one_letter_code
_entity_poly.pdbx_strand_id
1 'polypeptide(L)'
;MDFEESFMNAQDFDNLVQVVRYAIKCDIGTITLQEQAQEMKESTTTTPPPVANKRGRKPGKKSSDKVDIRAKLERSRQSARECRARKKLRYQYLEELVTDREKAVISLRQELDKYRTWCVEVDEGRIPEGLPGLLDELGAVKQESAGGK
;
A
#
# COMPACT_ATOMS: atom_id res chain seq x y z
N MET A 1 -13.23 31.96 18.21
CA MET A 1 -12.82 30.62 18.70
C MET A 1 -13.08 29.72 17.53
N ASP A 2 -12.11 29.66 16.63
CA ASP A 2 -12.28 29.07 15.31
C ASP A 2 -11.42 27.81 15.28
N PHE A 3 -11.95 26.77 15.92
CA PHE A 3 -11.35 25.43 15.95
C PHE A 3 -11.82 24.58 14.76
N GLU A 4 -12.57 25.16 13.82
CA GLU A 4 -13.14 24.44 12.68
C GLU A 4 -12.31 24.54 11.37
N GLU A 5 -11.27 25.38 11.30
CA GLU A 5 -10.63 25.67 10.00
C GLU A 5 -9.41 24.81 9.65
N SER A 6 -9.18 23.66 10.31
CA SER A 6 -7.99 22.84 9.98
C SER A 6 -8.22 21.34 9.93
N PHE A 7 -9.47 20.87 9.99
CA PHE A 7 -9.76 19.48 9.66
C PHE A 7 -9.88 19.37 8.14
N MET A 8 -8.89 18.72 7.48
CA MET A 8 -9.09 18.26 6.10
C MET A 8 -10.45 17.56 6.03
N ASN A 9 -11.33 18.01 5.14
CA ASN A 9 -12.70 17.53 5.03
C ASN A 9 -12.69 16.00 4.93
N ALA A 10 -13.63 15.31 5.60
CA ALA A 10 -13.64 13.85 5.63
C ALA A 10 -13.58 13.24 4.21
N GLN A 11 -14.25 13.90 3.25
CA GLN A 11 -14.21 13.59 1.82
C GLN A 11 -12.83 13.79 1.19
N ASP A 12 -12.05 14.79 1.60
CA ASP A 12 -10.73 15.07 1.03
C ASP A 12 -9.71 14.00 1.45
N PHE A 13 -9.78 13.50 2.68
CA PHE A 13 -8.95 12.38 3.12
C PHE A 13 -9.29 11.10 2.35
N ASP A 14 -10.59 10.79 2.19
CA ASP A 14 -11.05 9.63 1.44
C ASP A 14 -10.67 9.73 -0.04
N ASN A 15 -10.80 10.92 -0.64
CA ASN A 15 -10.36 11.20 -2.01
C ASN A 15 -8.84 11.02 -2.16
N LEU A 16 -8.04 11.56 -1.23
CA LEU A 16 -6.58 11.45 -1.24
C LEU A 16 -6.13 9.98 -1.14
N VAL A 17 -6.76 9.21 -0.25
CA VAL A 17 -6.53 7.77 -0.11
C VAL A 17 -6.84 7.02 -1.40
N GLN A 18 -7.97 7.32 -2.05
CA GLN A 18 -8.33 6.71 -3.34
C GLN A 18 -7.34 7.06 -4.44
N VAL A 19 -6.86 8.30 -4.50
CA VAL A 19 -5.84 8.74 -5.46
C VAL A 19 -4.52 8.00 -5.24
N VAL A 20 -4.07 7.87 -3.98
CA VAL A 20 -2.84 7.14 -3.64
C VAL A 20 -2.95 5.66 -4.04
N ARG A 21 -4.06 5.00 -3.70
CA ARG A 21 -4.32 3.60 -4.07
C ARG A 21 -4.38 3.41 -5.59
N TYR A 22 -5.05 4.32 -6.30
CA TYR A 22 -5.11 4.29 -7.77
C TYR A 22 -3.71 4.42 -8.39
N ALA A 23 -2.89 5.35 -7.91
CA ALA A 23 -1.52 5.54 -8.38
C ALA A 23 -0.67 4.29 -8.16
N ILE A 24 -0.71 3.69 -6.95
CA ILE A 24 -0.01 2.44 -6.63
C ILE A 24 -0.46 1.30 -7.56
N LYS A 25 -1.76 1.17 -7.79
CA LYS A 25 -2.34 0.12 -8.65
C LYS A 25 -1.96 0.28 -10.12
N CYS A 26 -1.98 1.51 -10.64
CA CYS A 26 -1.50 1.82 -11.99
C CYS A 26 -0.01 1.48 -12.14
N ASP A 27 0.81 1.89 -11.18
CA ASP A 27 2.24 1.62 -11.16
C ASP A 27 2.53 0.11 -11.15
N ILE A 28 1.85 -0.68 -10.30
CA ILE A 28 1.97 -2.14 -10.28
C ILE A 28 1.55 -2.74 -11.63
N GLY A 29 0.44 -2.28 -12.21
CA GLY A 29 -0.03 -2.73 -13.53
C GLY A 29 0.98 -2.49 -14.65
N THR A 30 1.69 -1.35 -14.64
CA THR A 30 2.76 -1.12 -15.60
C THR A 30 3.96 -2.04 -15.39
N ILE A 31 4.31 -2.37 -14.14
CA ILE A 31 5.40 -3.29 -13.82
C ILE A 31 5.09 -4.70 -14.34
N THR A 32 3.86 -5.19 -14.13
CA THR A 32 3.45 -6.55 -14.54
C THR A 32 3.38 -6.68 -16.07
N LEU A 33 2.86 -5.68 -16.78
CA LEU A 33 2.84 -5.69 -18.25
C LEU A 33 4.26 -5.71 -18.84
N GLN A 34 5.17 -4.94 -18.24
CA GLN A 34 6.56 -4.93 -18.66
C GLN A 34 7.30 -6.23 -18.30
N GLU A 35 6.91 -6.94 -17.23
CA GLU A 35 7.42 -8.26 -16.86
C GLU A 35 7.03 -9.31 -17.91
N GLN A 36 5.75 -9.38 -18.28
CA GLN A 36 5.24 -10.27 -19.34
C GLN A 36 5.88 -9.97 -20.70
N ALA A 37 6.05 -8.69 -21.04
CA ALA A 37 6.71 -8.28 -22.28
C ALA A 37 8.21 -8.64 -22.32
N GLN A 38 8.86 -8.71 -21.16
CA GLN A 38 10.26 -9.11 -21.04
C GLN A 38 10.41 -10.63 -21.15
N GLU A 39 9.47 -11.38 -20.57
CA GLU A 39 9.38 -12.84 -20.66
C GLU A 39 9.10 -13.31 -22.10
N MET A 40 8.22 -12.63 -22.83
CA MET A 40 7.97 -12.89 -24.27
C MET A 40 9.19 -12.60 -25.17
N LYS A 41 10.05 -11.66 -24.79
CA LYS A 41 11.32 -11.40 -25.52
C LYS A 41 12.40 -12.42 -25.20
N GLU A 42 12.32 -13.09 -24.05
CA GLU A 42 13.25 -14.13 -23.63
C GLU A 42 13.00 -15.45 -24.33
N SER A 43 11.73 -15.84 -24.48
CA SER A 43 11.32 -17.07 -25.17
C SER A 43 11.58 -17.07 -26.67
N THR A 44 11.67 -15.89 -27.29
CA THR A 44 11.98 -15.71 -28.73
C THR A 44 13.48 -15.65 -29.05
N THR A 45 14.38 -15.63 -28.06
CA THR A 45 15.84 -15.52 -28.27
C THR A 45 16.57 -16.89 -28.30
N THR A 46 15.88 -17.98 -28.66
CA THR A 46 16.55 -19.28 -28.91
C THR A 46 17.18 -19.37 -30.31
N THR A 47 16.91 -18.41 -31.20
CA THR A 47 17.62 -18.27 -32.49
C THR A 47 18.60 -17.09 -32.43
N PRO A 48 19.87 -17.28 -32.86
CA PRO A 48 20.83 -16.19 -32.91
C PRO A 48 20.30 -15.06 -33.81
N PRO A 49 20.51 -13.79 -33.45
CA PRO A 49 19.98 -12.66 -34.21
C PRO A 49 20.48 -12.71 -35.66
N PRO A 50 19.64 -12.40 -36.67
CA PRO A 50 20.11 -12.23 -38.03
C PRO A 50 21.17 -11.12 -38.01
N VAL A 51 22.38 -11.50 -38.41
CA VAL A 51 23.56 -10.65 -38.45
C VAL A 51 23.24 -9.41 -39.29
N ALA A 52 23.06 -8.28 -38.61
CA ALA A 52 23.05 -6.98 -39.25
C ALA A 52 24.40 -6.81 -39.97
N ASN A 53 24.34 -6.73 -41.30
CA ASN A 53 25.47 -6.41 -42.18
C ASN A 53 26.06 -5.05 -41.77
N LYS A 54 27.05 -5.06 -40.87
CA LYS A 54 27.98 -3.94 -40.68
C LYS A 54 29.30 -4.32 -41.34
N ARG A 55 29.48 -3.78 -42.55
CA ARG A 55 30.75 -3.73 -43.27
C ARG A 55 31.86 -3.24 -42.33
N GLY A 56 32.94 -4.02 -42.22
CA GLY A 56 34.22 -3.58 -41.68
C GLY A 56 34.50 -3.89 -40.21
N ARG A 57 34.82 -5.15 -39.87
CA ARG A 57 35.71 -5.43 -38.73
C ARG A 57 36.47 -6.76 -38.94
N LYS A 58 37.79 -6.72 -38.72
CA LYS A 58 38.79 -7.79 -39.00
C LYS A 58 38.33 -9.19 -38.52
N PRO A 59 38.55 -10.26 -39.30
CA PRO A 59 38.13 -11.61 -38.94
C PRO A 59 39.22 -12.29 -38.09
N GLY A 60 39.06 -12.34 -36.78
CA GLY A 60 40.06 -13.03 -35.94
C GLY A 60 39.85 -12.90 -34.44
N LYS A 61 38.69 -13.32 -33.93
CA LYS A 61 38.34 -13.73 -32.54
C LYS A 61 36.82 -13.68 -32.44
N LYS A 62 36.14 -14.84 -32.39
CA LYS A 62 34.66 -14.90 -32.53
C LYS A 62 33.96 -15.76 -31.47
N SER A 63 34.68 -16.43 -30.56
CA SER A 63 34.07 -17.30 -29.54
C SER A 63 33.96 -16.64 -28.16
N SER A 64 35.01 -16.04 -27.59
CA SER A 64 34.90 -15.45 -26.23
C SER A 64 34.06 -14.17 -26.21
N ASP A 65 34.22 -13.28 -27.19
CA ASP A 65 33.44 -12.04 -27.28
C ASP A 65 31.92 -12.28 -27.35
N LYS A 66 31.48 -13.39 -27.96
CA LYS A 66 30.05 -13.74 -28.02
C LYS A 66 29.52 -14.22 -26.66
N VAL A 67 30.34 -14.94 -25.90
CA VAL A 67 30.01 -15.36 -24.52
C VAL A 67 29.93 -14.13 -23.61
N ASP A 68 30.85 -13.18 -23.76
CA ASP A 68 30.86 -11.93 -23.00
C ASP A 68 29.65 -11.03 -23.31
N ILE A 69 29.25 -10.93 -24.58
CA ILE A 69 28.03 -10.20 -24.98
C ILE A 69 26.80 -10.87 -24.39
N ARG A 70 26.67 -12.21 -24.49
CA ARG A 70 25.52 -12.95 -23.93
C ARG A 70 25.45 -12.79 -22.41
N ALA A 71 26.57 -12.90 -21.71
CA ALA A 71 26.64 -12.74 -20.26
C ALA A 71 26.31 -11.30 -19.82
N LYS A 72 26.74 -10.28 -20.57
CA LYS A 72 26.40 -8.88 -20.29
C LYS A 72 24.91 -8.60 -20.50
N LEU A 73 24.33 -9.18 -21.55
CA LEU A 73 22.91 -9.03 -21.86
C LEU A 73 22.04 -9.72 -20.80
N GLU A 74 22.46 -10.87 -20.28
CA GLU A 74 21.78 -11.56 -19.20
C GLU A 74 21.87 -10.81 -17.86
N ARG A 75 23.04 -10.27 -17.51
CA ARG A 75 23.18 -9.39 -16.33
C ARG A 75 22.26 -8.17 -16.41
N SER A 76 22.16 -7.53 -17.58
CA SER A 76 21.28 -6.37 -17.77
C SER A 76 19.80 -6.74 -17.61
N ARG A 77 19.40 -7.94 -18.04
CA ARG A 77 18.03 -8.45 -17.85
C ARG A 77 17.74 -8.73 -16.38
N GLN A 78 18.68 -9.37 -15.70
CA GLN A 78 18.58 -9.68 -14.28
C GLN A 78 18.41 -8.41 -13.44
N SER A 79 19.25 -7.39 -13.67
CA SER A 79 19.13 -6.10 -12.98
C SER A 79 17.78 -5.40 -13.25
N ALA A 80 17.21 -5.55 -14.46
CA ALA A 80 15.88 -5.03 -14.76
C ALA A 80 14.77 -5.78 -13.99
N ARG A 81 14.86 -7.11 -13.84
CA ARG A 81 13.92 -7.89 -13.01
C ARG A 81 14.01 -7.51 -11.54
N GLU A 82 15.23 -7.42 -11.01
CA GLU A 82 15.47 -7.02 -9.62
C GLU A 82 14.91 -5.63 -9.31
N CYS A 83 15.03 -4.68 -10.25
CA CYS A 83 14.43 -3.35 -10.13
C CYS A 83 12.89 -3.44 -9.99
N ARG A 84 12.24 -4.26 -10.82
CA ARG A 84 10.78 -4.47 -10.79
C ARG A 84 10.34 -5.13 -9.49
N ALA A 85 11.00 -6.22 -9.11
CA ALA A 85 10.72 -6.94 -7.86
C ALA A 85 10.83 -6.01 -6.64
N ARG A 86 11.89 -5.18 -6.61
CA ARG A 86 12.08 -4.19 -5.56
C ARG A 86 10.98 -3.13 -5.55
N LYS A 87 10.55 -2.63 -6.71
CA LYS A 87 9.46 -1.66 -6.82
C LYS A 87 8.13 -2.26 -6.36
N LYS A 88 7.86 -3.52 -6.70
CA LYS A 88 6.65 -4.25 -6.26
C LYS A 88 6.62 -4.45 -4.75
N LEU A 89 7.72 -4.88 -4.14
CA LEU A 89 7.84 -5.02 -2.69
C LEU A 89 7.62 -3.67 -1.98
N ARG A 90 8.19 -2.58 -2.52
CA ARG A 90 7.99 -1.24 -1.98
C ARG A 90 6.52 -0.83 -2.00
N TYR A 91 5.82 -1.07 -3.11
CA TYR A 91 4.40 -0.74 -3.20
C TYR A 91 3.51 -1.62 -2.33
N GLN A 92 3.85 -2.89 -2.17
CA GLN A 92 3.15 -3.77 -1.24
C GLN A 92 3.21 -3.22 0.20
N TYR A 93 4.41 -2.85 0.65
CA TYR A 93 4.59 -2.25 1.97
C TYR A 93 3.82 -0.93 2.13
N LEU A 94 3.83 -0.07 1.11
CA LEU A 94 3.08 1.19 1.15
C LEU A 94 1.57 0.97 1.19
N GLU A 95 1.06 -0.01 0.44
CA GLU A 95 -0.36 -0.37 0.50
C GLU A 95 -0.73 -0.88 1.90
N GLU A 96 0.08 -1.75 2.49
CA GLU A 96 -0.13 -2.26 3.85
C GLU A 96 -0.21 -1.12 4.87
N LEU A 97 0.76 -0.19 4.87
CA LEU A 97 0.75 0.97 5.75
C LEU A 97 -0.50 1.85 5.58
N VAL A 98 -0.92 2.09 4.33
CA VAL A 98 -2.11 2.88 4.04
C VAL A 98 -3.35 2.17 4.55
N THR A 99 -3.48 0.86 4.33
CA THR A 99 -4.62 0.07 4.81
C THR A 99 -4.72 0.04 6.34
N ASP A 100 -3.62 -0.06 7.06
CA ASP A 100 -3.64 -0.06 8.52
C ASP A 100 -4.03 1.31 9.08
N ARG A 101 -3.56 2.39 8.44
CA ARG A 101 -3.98 3.74 8.81
C ARG A 101 -5.45 4.00 8.51
N GLU A 102 -5.97 3.54 7.38
CA GLU A 102 -7.40 3.61 7.06
C GLU A 102 -8.25 2.88 8.11
N LYS A 103 -7.88 1.66 8.49
CA LYS A 103 -8.59 0.90 9.53
C LYS A 103 -8.61 1.64 10.87
N ALA A 104 -7.47 2.19 11.29
CA ALA A 104 -7.40 2.96 12.53
C ALA A 104 -8.31 4.19 12.50
N VAL A 105 -8.33 4.92 11.38
CA VAL A 105 -9.22 6.09 11.20
C VAL A 105 -10.69 5.67 11.24
N ILE A 106 -11.05 4.56 10.58
CA ILE A 106 -12.42 4.05 10.59
C ILE A 106 -12.86 3.66 12.01
N SER A 107 -12.02 2.93 12.75
CA SER A 107 -12.30 2.55 14.15
C SER A 107 -12.56 3.79 15.02
N LEU A 108 -11.69 4.79 14.92
CA LEU A 108 -11.83 6.03 15.69
C LEU A 108 -13.08 6.83 15.31
N ARG A 109 -13.46 6.85 14.03
CA ARG A 109 -14.71 7.50 13.59
C ARG A 109 -15.94 6.77 14.16
N GLN A 110 -15.95 5.44 14.14
CA GLN A 110 -17.03 4.64 14.73
C GLN A 110 -17.16 4.87 16.24
N GLU A 111 -16.04 4.94 16.95
CA GLU A 111 -16.01 5.27 18.38
C GLU A 111 -16.55 6.69 18.64
N LEU A 112 -16.15 7.69 17.85
CA LEU A 112 -16.68 9.05 17.96
C LEU A 112 -18.19 9.13 17.68
N ASP A 113 -18.67 8.46 16.64
CA ASP A 113 -20.10 8.43 16.30
C ASP A 113 -20.93 7.74 17.40
N LYS A 114 -20.38 6.70 18.03
CA LYS A 114 -20.96 6.05 19.21
C LYS A 114 -21.10 7.06 20.35
N TYR A 115 -20.03 7.76 20.71
CA TYR A 115 -20.09 8.76 21.80
C TYR A 115 -21.04 9.91 21.49
N ARG A 116 -21.07 10.38 20.24
CA ARG A 116 -22.02 11.41 19.80
C ARG A 116 -23.47 10.98 19.99
N THR A 117 -23.79 9.74 19.62
CA THR A 117 -25.13 9.16 19.81
C THR A 117 -25.48 9.05 21.29
N TRP A 118 -24.51 8.59 22.11
CA TRP A 118 -24.69 8.50 23.55
C TRP A 118 -24.93 9.86 24.22
N CYS A 119 -24.24 10.92 23.78
CA CYS A 119 -24.49 12.27 24.28
C CYS A 119 -25.95 12.69 24.03
N VAL A 120 -26.47 12.45 22.82
CA VAL A 120 -27.88 12.76 22.50
C VAL A 120 -28.85 11.97 23.38
N GLU A 121 -28.61 10.67 23.60
CA GLU A 121 -29.47 9.86 24.46
C GLU A 121 -29.43 10.32 25.91
N VAL A 122 -28.26 10.66 26.43
CA VAL A 122 -28.08 11.19 27.79
C VAL A 122 -28.76 12.55 27.94
N ASP A 123 -28.64 13.43 26.95
CA ASP A 123 -29.32 14.73 26.93
C ASP A 123 -30.86 14.56 26.93
N GLU A 124 -31.35 13.46 26.35
CA GLU A 124 -32.77 13.06 26.37
C GLU A 124 -33.16 12.27 27.63
N GLY A 125 -32.25 12.12 28.61
CA GLY A 125 -32.48 11.43 29.87
C GLY A 125 -32.51 9.91 29.77
N ARG A 126 -32.07 9.34 28.64
CA ARG A 126 -31.90 7.89 28.45
C ARG A 126 -30.47 7.47 28.78
N ILE A 127 -30.31 6.25 29.28
CA ILE A 127 -29.00 5.66 29.55
C ILE A 127 -28.61 4.80 28.36
N PRO A 128 -27.56 5.16 27.60
CA PRO A 128 -27.16 4.41 26.41
C PRO A 128 -26.69 2.99 26.73
N GLU A 129 -27.07 2.06 25.87
CA GLU A 129 -26.65 0.66 25.97
C GLU A 129 -25.12 0.56 25.82
N GLY A 130 -24.47 -0.02 26.82
CA GLY A 130 -23.01 -0.16 26.89
C GLY A 130 -22.28 0.90 27.71
N LEU A 131 -22.94 2.00 28.10
CA LEU A 131 -22.35 2.99 29.02
C LEU A 131 -21.99 2.38 30.39
N PRO A 132 -22.80 1.49 31.00
CA PRO A 132 -22.43 0.81 32.23
C PRO A 132 -21.16 -0.04 32.10
N GLY A 133 -21.01 -0.76 30.98
CA GLY A 133 -19.81 -1.57 30.72
C GLY A 133 -18.56 -0.71 30.55
N LEU A 134 -18.69 0.44 29.88
CA LEU A 134 -17.59 1.41 29.77
C LEU A 134 -17.18 1.98 31.13
N LEU A 135 -18.15 2.27 32.01
CA LEU A 135 -17.88 2.77 33.37
C LEU A 135 -17.17 1.72 34.25
N ASP A 136 -17.51 0.44 34.09
CA ASP A 136 -16.81 -0.68 34.72
C ASP A 136 -15.38 -0.80 34.20
N GLU A 137 -15.16 -0.69 32.89
CA GLU A 137 -13.83 -0.71 32.27
C GLU A 137 -12.95 0.47 32.72
N LEU A 138 -13.52 1.66 32.88
CA LEU A 138 -12.81 2.83 33.40
C LEU A 138 -12.59 2.81 34.93
N GLY A 139 -13.12 1.81 35.63
CA GLY A 139 -12.98 1.68 37.09
C GLY A 139 -13.75 2.76 37.88
N ALA A 140 -14.79 3.34 37.28
CA ALA A 140 -15.56 4.44 37.88
C ALA A 140 -16.68 3.96 38.83
N VAL A 141 -16.95 2.66 38.90
CA VAL A 141 -18.00 2.11 39.78
C VAL A 141 -17.45 1.91 41.19
N LYS A 142 -17.47 2.98 41.98
CA LYS A 142 -17.40 2.90 43.43
C LYS A 142 -18.72 2.31 43.93
N GLN A 143 -18.74 1.02 44.26
CA GLN A 143 -19.81 0.42 45.05
C GLN A 143 -19.87 1.15 46.40
N GLU A 144 -20.87 2.00 46.60
CA GLU A 144 -21.24 2.42 47.96
C GLU A 144 -21.95 1.24 48.63
N SER A 145 -21.17 0.35 49.25
CA SER A 145 -21.69 -0.66 50.16
C SER A 145 -21.78 -0.10 51.59
N ALA A 146 -23.02 -0.08 52.08
CA ALA A 146 -23.43 -0.20 53.49
C ALA A 146 -23.15 0.98 54.45
N GLY A 147 -23.96 2.03 54.34
CA GLY A 147 -24.38 2.83 55.49
C GLY A 147 -25.63 2.23 56.15
N GLY A 148 -25.44 1.43 57.19
CA GLY A 148 -26.51 0.90 58.03
C GLY A 148 -25.98 0.59 59.42
N LYS A 149 -26.10 1.57 60.33
CA LYS A 149 -25.92 1.37 61.77
C LYS A 149 -27.16 0.71 62.35
#